data_AF-A0A3D4SWR0-F1
#
_entry.id   AF-A0A3D4SWR0-F1
#
_cell.length_a   1.000
_cell.length_b   1.000
_cell.length_c   1.000
_cell.angle_alpha   90.00
_cell.angle_beta   90.00
_cell.angle_gamma   90.00
#
_symmetry.space_group_name_H-M   'P 1'
#
loop_
_entity.id
_entity.type
_entity.pdbx_description
1 polymer ?
#
loop_
_entity_poly.entity_id
_entity_poly.type
_entity_poly.pdbx_seq_one_letter_code
_entity_poly.pdbx_strand_id
1 'polypeptide(L)'
;MSRSSARGFEPLTVGQIVEKVIAPPMPFHVAAFDGSTAGPEDAPLRLEVTSPDALAYIVTAPGDLGLARAYITGKLIVSGENPGHPYHVFDHLQKLYGQFRKPSASDLVTIARSLKALGAFRLQPAPQQETLPGWKRAMLEGLSRHSKERDKEVVSRHY
;
A
#
# COMPACT_ATOMS: atom_id res chain seq x y z
N MET A 1 41.82 19.11 16.99
CA MET A 1 41.06 19.46 15.77
C MET A 1 40.09 18.32 15.47
N SER A 2 38.84 18.40 15.95
CA SER A 2 37.83 17.37 15.70
C SER A 2 36.99 17.79 14.49
N ARG A 3 37.00 16.96 13.43
CA ARG A 3 36.24 17.21 12.21
C ARG A 3 34.75 17.02 12.53
N SER A 4 33.98 18.09 12.38
CA SER A 4 32.51 18.05 12.37
C SER A 4 32.06 17.15 11.21
N SER A 5 31.47 16.00 11.53
CA SER A 5 30.78 15.16 10.55
C SER A 5 29.55 15.92 10.07
N ALA A 6 29.51 16.23 8.77
CA ALA A 6 28.29 16.72 8.14
C ALA A 6 27.20 15.65 8.35
N ARG A 7 26.17 15.95 9.15
CA ARG A 7 25.04 15.04 9.36
C ARG A 7 24.43 14.71 8.00
N GLY A 8 24.69 13.49 7.52
CA GLY A 8 24.02 12.93 6.35
C GLY A 8 22.52 12.86 6.60
N PHE A 9 21.74 12.85 5.51
CA PHE A 9 20.31 12.60 5.61
C PHE A 9 20.07 11.17 6.12
N GLU A 10 19.36 11.04 7.23
CA GLU A 10 18.89 9.76 7.76
C GLU A 10 17.43 9.55 7.31
N PRO A 11 17.15 8.52 6.49
CA PRO A 11 15.78 8.22 6.05
C PRO A 11 14.87 7.87 7.23
N LEU A 12 13.60 8.27 7.13
CA LEU A 12 12.56 7.78 8.03
C LEU A 12 12.30 6.30 7.80
N THR A 13 12.00 5.58 8.88
CA THR A 13 11.42 4.23 8.80
C THR A 13 9.96 4.28 8.34
N VAL A 14 9.41 3.15 7.93
CA VAL A 14 8.00 3.03 7.54
C VAL A 14 7.07 3.48 8.68
N GLY A 15 7.33 3.05 9.91
CA GLY A 15 6.56 3.47 11.09
C GLY A 15 6.55 5.00 11.28
N GLN A 16 7.73 5.64 11.17
CA GLN A 16 7.82 7.10 11.26
C GLN A 16 7.09 7.82 10.12
N ILE A 17 7.09 7.26 8.92
CA ILE A 17 6.31 7.78 7.79
C ILE A 17 4.81 7.69 8.11
N VAL A 18 4.35 6.54 8.63
CA VAL A 18 2.95 6.32 9.03
C VAL A 18 2.51 7.36 10.06
N GLU A 19 3.29 7.57 11.12
CA GLU A 19 2.98 8.56 12.17
C GLU A 19 2.93 10.00 11.64
N LYS A 20 3.68 10.32 10.58
CA LYS A 20 3.60 11.64 9.96
C LYS A 20 2.33 11.83 9.14
N VAL A 21 1.79 10.76 8.54
CA VAL A 21 0.62 10.81 7.66
C VAL A 21 -0.69 10.56 8.40
N ILE A 22 -0.66 9.85 9.52
CA ILE A 22 -1.84 9.38 10.25
C ILE A 22 -1.82 9.96 11.66
N ALA A 23 -2.85 10.71 12.01
CA ALA A 23 -2.99 11.33 13.31
C ALA A 23 -3.39 10.30 14.39
N PRO A 24 -2.91 10.45 15.64
CA PRO A 24 -3.45 9.71 16.77
C PRO A 24 -4.92 10.09 17.07
N PRO A 25 -5.73 9.17 17.63
CA PRO A 25 -5.39 7.78 17.92
C PRO A 25 -5.42 6.92 16.65
N MET A 26 -4.33 6.17 16.40
CA MET A 26 -4.24 5.26 15.27
C MET A 26 -5.15 4.04 15.50
N PRO A 27 -6.04 3.70 14.54
CA PRO A 27 -6.99 2.60 14.72
C PRO A 27 -6.39 1.21 14.48
N PHE A 28 -5.09 1.12 14.17
CA PHE A 28 -4.37 -0.12 13.87
C PHE A 28 -2.94 -0.07 14.42
N HIS A 29 -2.37 -1.26 14.56
CA HIS A 29 -0.94 -1.50 14.75
C HIS A 29 -0.29 -1.79 13.40
N VAL A 30 0.69 -1.00 12.99
CA VAL A 30 1.50 -1.27 11.79
C VAL A 30 2.80 -1.95 12.20
N ALA A 31 3.16 -3.03 11.51
CA ALA A 31 4.50 -3.61 11.50
C ALA A 31 5.04 -3.60 10.06
N ALA A 32 6.32 -3.29 9.89
CA ALA A 32 6.92 -3.15 8.57
C ALA A 32 8.19 -4.00 8.39
N PHE A 33 8.51 -4.27 7.12
CA PHE A 33 9.69 -5.07 6.71
C PHE A 33 11.04 -4.50 7.17
N ASP A 34 11.10 -3.20 7.53
CA ASP A 34 12.29 -2.54 8.07
C ASP A 34 12.42 -2.69 9.60
N GLY A 35 11.54 -3.49 10.22
CA GLY A 35 11.48 -3.73 11.66
C GLY A 35 10.80 -2.63 12.46
N SER A 36 10.33 -1.56 11.81
CA SER A 36 9.62 -0.48 12.49
C SER A 36 8.15 -0.81 12.72
N THR A 37 7.57 -0.17 13.74
CA THR A 37 6.14 -0.25 14.06
C THR A 37 5.53 1.14 14.21
N ALA A 38 4.20 1.22 14.14
CA ALA A 38 3.44 2.44 14.46
C ALA A 38 2.06 2.08 15.03
N GLY A 39 1.56 2.88 15.97
CA GLY A 39 0.25 2.69 16.59
C GLY A 39 0.25 1.76 17.80
N PRO A 40 -0.87 1.70 18.54
CA PRO A 40 -0.97 0.92 19.77
C PRO A 40 -0.74 -0.58 19.53
N GLU A 41 -0.03 -1.27 20.41
CA GLU A 41 0.22 -2.72 20.29
C GLU A 41 -1.06 -3.56 20.45
N ASP A 42 -2.02 -3.04 21.21
CA ASP A 42 -3.33 -3.62 21.51
C ASP A 42 -4.41 -3.20 20.52
N ALA A 43 -4.05 -2.54 19.41
CA ALA A 43 -5.01 -2.16 18.40
C ALA A 43 -5.72 -3.41 17.83
N PRO A 44 -7.04 -3.35 17.63
CA PRO A 44 -7.82 -4.52 17.20
C PRO A 44 -7.46 -4.99 15.79
N LEU A 45 -6.96 -4.08 14.94
CA LEU A 45 -6.45 -4.41 13.62
C LEU A 45 -4.94 -4.26 13.56
N ARG A 46 -4.29 -5.20 12.90
CA ARG A 46 -2.86 -5.18 12.62
C ARG A 46 -2.62 -5.19 11.11
N LEU A 47 -1.84 -4.22 10.65
CA LEU A 47 -1.37 -4.06 9.28
C LEU A 47 0.10 -4.47 9.19
N GLU A 48 0.43 -5.39 8.30
CA GLU A 48 1.80 -5.79 8.05
C GLU A 48 2.23 -5.35 6.65
N VAL A 49 3.21 -4.45 6.57
CA VAL A 49 3.84 -3.99 5.34
C VAL A 49 5.02 -4.92 5.05
N THR A 50 4.81 -5.94 4.22
CA THR A 50 5.73 -7.08 4.12
C THR A 50 6.94 -6.83 3.22
N SER A 51 6.89 -5.81 2.36
CA SER A 51 8.02 -5.48 1.49
C SER A 51 7.99 -4.03 0.96
N PRO A 52 9.10 -3.54 0.40
CA PRO A 52 9.12 -2.29 -0.37
C PRO A 52 8.10 -2.20 -1.51
N ASP A 53 7.63 -3.34 -2.04
CA ASP A 53 6.65 -3.36 -3.13
C ASP A 53 5.26 -2.94 -2.64
N ALA A 54 4.94 -3.16 -1.35
CA ALA A 54 3.73 -2.65 -0.73
C ALA A 54 3.68 -1.12 -0.81
N LEU A 55 4.78 -0.47 -0.42
CA LEU A 55 4.95 0.99 -0.52
C LEU A 55 4.88 1.44 -1.98
N ALA A 56 5.45 0.66 -2.89
CA ALA A 56 5.43 0.97 -4.31
C ALA A 56 4.01 0.99 -4.88
N TYR A 57 3.17 0.02 -4.52
CA TYR A 57 1.75 0.08 -4.88
C TYR A 57 1.05 1.31 -4.30
N ILE A 58 1.25 1.60 -3.01
CA ILE A 58 0.59 2.71 -2.30
C ILE A 58 0.99 4.07 -2.88
N VAL A 59 2.27 4.29 -3.16
CA VAL A 59 2.82 5.59 -3.58
C VAL A 59 2.56 5.89 -5.06
N THR A 60 2.47 4.85 -5.90
CA THR A 60 2.37 5.03 -7.36
C THR A 60 0.94 4.93 -7.91
N ALA A 61 -0.03 4.56 -7.07
CA ALA A 61 -1.43 4.48 -7.46
C ALA A 61 -2.28 5.55 -6.76
N PRO A 62 -3.31 6.09 -7.45
CA PRO A 62 -4.16 7.13 -6.86
C PRO A 62 -5.14 6.54 -5.84
N GLY A 63 -5.40 7.31 -4.77
CA GLY A 63 -6.40 6.97 -3.75
C GLY A 63 -6.16 5.58 -3.14
N ASP A 64 -7.25 4.82 -3.01
CA ASP A 64 -7.23 3.51 -2.34
C ASP A 64 -6.70 2.37 -3.22
N LEU A 65 -6.50 2.63 -4.51
CA LEU A 65 -6.08 1.61 -5.45
C LEU A 65 -4.73 1.00 -5.05
N GLY A 66 -3.81 1.81 -4.54
CA GLY A 66 -2.50 1.33 -4.10
C GLY A 66 -2.58 0.42 -2.88
N LEU A 67 -3.44 0.76 -1.92
CA LEU A 67 -3.71 -0.07 -0.74
C LEU A 67 -4.37 -1.39 -1.15
N ALA A 68 -5.37 -1.34 -2.04
CA ALA A 68 -6.05 -2.53 -2.55
C ALA A 68 -5.08 -3.46 -3.29
N ARG A 69 -4.20 -2.90 -4.14
CA ARG A 69 -3.16 -3.67 -4.83
C ARG A 69 -2.20 -4.34 -3.87
N ALA A 70 -1.71 -3.59 -2.88
CA ALA A 70 -0.82 -4.13 -1.87
C ALA A 70 -1.50 -5.28 -1.11
N TYR A 71 -2.78 -5.13 -0.76
CA TYR A 71 -3.56 -6.17 -0.08
C TYR A 71 -3.75 -7.43 -0.94
N ILE A 72 -4.29 -7.27 -2.15
CA ILE A 72 -4.60 -8.38 -3.07
C ILE A 72 -3.34 -9.17 -3.47
N THR A 73 -2.19 -8.50 -3.52
CA THR A 73 -0.90 -9.14 -3.85
C THR A 73 -0.15 -9.69 -2.63
N GLY A 74 -0.76 -9.64 -1.44
CA GLY A 74 -0.16 -10.12 -0.19
C GLY A 74 1.04 -9.29 0.29
N LYS A 75 1.18 -8.06 -0.22
CA LYS A 75 2.22 -7.11 0.20
C LYS A 75 1.80 -6.26 1.40
N LEU A 76 0.49 -6.16 1.63
CA LEU A 76 -0.12 -5.61 2.82
C LEU A 76 -1.03 -6.69 3.42
N ILE A 77 -0.71 -7.18 4.61
CA ILE A 77 -1.53 -8.17 5.31
C ILE A 77 -2.35 -7.46 6.37
N VAL A 78 -3.63 -7.81 6.48
CA VAL A 78 -4.54 -7.30 7.52
C VAL A 78 -4.94 -8.47 8.41
N SER A 79 -4.84 -8.29 9.72
CA SER A 79 -5.20 -9.30 10.72
C SER A 79 -5.88 -8.66 11.94
N GLY A 80 -6.52 -9.48 12.77
CA GLY A 80 -7.22 -9.01 13.98
C GLY A 80 -8.75 -9.01 13.88
N GLU A 81 -9.32 -9.54 12.79
CA GLU A 81 -10.78 -9.69 12.67
C GLU A 81 -11.31 -10.80 13.59
N ASN A 82 -12.38 -10.50 14.33
CA ASN A 82 -13.17 -11.50 15.02
C ASN A 82 -14.09 -12.20 13.99
N PRO A 83 -14.04 -13.55 13.85
CA PRO A 83 -14.85 -14.30 12.88
C PRO A 83 -16.37 -14.06 12.96
N GLY A 84 -16.88 -13.52 14.07
CA GLY A 84 -18.30 -13.29 14.28
C GLY A 84 -18.90 -12.03 13.62
N HIS A 85 -18.08 -11.07 13.15
CA HIS A 85 -18.59 -9.77 12.66
C HIS A 85 -17.73 -9.17 11.52
N PRO A 86 -17.93 -9.60 10.26
CA PRO A 86 -17.11 -9.19 9.10
C PRO A 86 -17.23 -7.70 8.69
N TYR A 87 -18.10 -6.91 9.33
CA TYR A 87 -18.36 -5.51 8.97
C TYR A 87 -17.39 -4.51 9.61
N HIS A 88 -16.65 -4.89 10.66
CA HIS A 88 -15.79 -3.96 11.40
C HIS A 88 -14.63 -3.42 10.58
N VAL A 89 -14.14 -4.16 9.58
CA VAL A 89 -13.08 -3.69 8.68
C VAL A 89 -13.47 -2.37 8.00
N PHE A 90 -14.71 -2.24 7.55
CA PHE A 90 -15.21 -1.02 6.93
C PHE A 90 -15.30 0.14 7.94
N ASP A 91 -15.74 -0.11 9.17
CA ASP A 91 -15.76 0.90 10.24
C ASP A 91 -14.34 1.40 10.57
N HIS A 92 -13.37 0.49 10.61
CA HIS A 92 -11.97 0.83 10.86
C HIS A 92 -11.33 1.58 9.70
N LEU A 93 -11.65 1.21 8.45
CA LEU A 93 -11.24 1.95 7.26
C LEU A 93 -11.83 3.37 7.27
N GLN A 94 -13.11 3.54 7.62
CA GLN A 94 -13.72 4.87 7.77
C GLN A 94 -13.02 5.71 8.84
N LYS A 95 -12.71 5.12 10.00
CA LYS A 95 -11.92 5.79 11.04
C LYS A 95 -10.53 6.18 10.52
N LEU A 96 -9.87 5.30 9.78
CA LEU A 96 -8.57 5.56 9.15
C LEU A 96 -8.65 6.76 8.19
N TYR A 97 -9.66 6.84 7.33
CA TYR A 97 -9.84 7.99 6.44
C TYR A 97 -9.96 9.32 7.20
N GLY A 98 -10.66 9.31 8.34
CA GLY A 98 -10.77 10.47 9.22
C GLY A 98 -9.48 10.89 9.93
N GLN A 99 -8.49 10.00 10.02
CA GLN A 99 -7.20 10.27 10.69
C GLN A 99 -6.08 10.70 9.73
N PHE A 100 -6.31 10.69 8.41
CA PHE A 100 -5.32 11.23 7.48
C PHE A 100 -5.14 12.72 7.71
N ARG A 101 -3.91 13.12 8.02
CA ARG A 101 -3.52 14.53 8.08
C ARG A 101 -2.62 14.87 6.91
N LYS A 102 -2.70 16.13 6.46
CA LYS A 102 -1.74 16.65 5.49
C LYS A 102 -0.42 16.97 6.21
N PRO A 103 0.69 16.28 5.91
CA PRO A 103 1.99 16.62 6.48
C PRO A 103 2.42 18.02 6.06
N SER A 104 3.32 18.64 6.83
CA SER A 104 3.94 19.92 6.45
C SER A 104 4.77 19.77 5.17
N ALA A 105 5.06 20.88 4.47
CA ALA A 105 5.88 20.83 3.25
C ALA A 105 7.27 20.23 3.49
N SER A 106 7.90 20.52 4.63
CA SER A 106 9.19 19.92 5.02
C SER A 106 9.07 18.43 5.33
N ASP A 107 7.97 18.01 5.97
CA ASP A 107 7.69 16.60 6.19
C ASP A 107 7.47 15.86 4.87
N LEU A 108 6.74 16.44 3.92
CA LEU A 108 6.54 15.85 2.59
C LEU A 108 7.86 15.62 1.86
N VAL A 109 8.78 16.59 1.88
CA VAL A 109 10.13 16.43 1.30
C VAL A 109 10.91 15.32 1.99
N THR A 110 10.78 15.21 3.31
CA THR A 110 11.46 14.18 4.12
C THR A 110 10.88 12.79 3.85
N ILE A 111 9.56 12.67 3.80
CA ILE A 111 8.83 11.45 3.45
C ILE A 111 9.22 11.02 2.03
N ALA A 112 9.20 11.93 1.05
CA ALA A 112 9.55 11.61 -0.33
C ALA A 112 11.00 11.09 -0.46
N ARG A 113 11.97 11.73 0.21
CA ARG A 113 13.36 11.23 0.21
C ARG A 113 13.49 9.87 0.89
N SER A 114 12.73 9.64 1.97
CA SER A 114 12.72 8.36 2.70
C SER A 114 12.10 7.25 1.86
N LEU A 115 10.94 7.49 1.24
CA LEU A 115 10.30 6.56 0.30
C LEU A 115 11.22 6.22 -0.89
N LYS A 116 12.00 7.19 -1.38
CA LYS A 116 13.02 6.93 -2.39
C LYS A 116 14.13 6.01 -1.88
N ALA A 117 14.63 6.24 -0.67
CA ALA A 117 15.64 5.39 -0.05
C ALA A 117 15.12 3.96 0.22
N LEU A 118 13.83 3.82 0.54
CA LEU A 118 13.13 2.55 0.70
C LEU A 118 12.76 1.87 -0.63
N GLY A 119 13.06 2.48 -1.79
CA GLY A 119 12.75 1.91 -3.09
C GLY A 119 11.26 1.91 -3.46
N ALA A 120 10.46 2.81 -2.88
CA ALA A 120 9.02 2.87 -3.10
C ALA A 120 8.61 3.52 -4.44
N PHE A 121 9.47 4.25 -5.13
CA PHE A 121 9.15 4.84 -6.44
C PHE A 121 9.44 3.87 -7.59
N ARG A 122 8.82 2.68 -7.55
CA ARG A 122 8.90 1.66 -8.60
C ARG A 122 7.49 1.36 -9.09
N LEU A 123 7.27 1.39 -10.41
CA LEU A 123 6.00 0.96 -10.97
C LEU A 123 5.87 -0.56 -10.83
N GLN A 124 4.87 -1.00 -10.07
CA GLN A 124 4.53 -2.41 -9.94
C GLN A 124 3.50 -2.80 -11.01
N PRO A 125 3.57 -4.02 -11.56
CA PRO A 125 2.55 -4.49 -12.51
C PRO A 125 1.17 -4.52 -11.82
N ALA A 126 0.11 -4.31 -12.60
CA ALA A 126 -1.24 -4.51 -12.06
C ALA A 126 -1.41 -5.97 -11.62
N PRO A 127 -2.02 -6.25 -10.46
CA PRO A 127 -2.36 -7.60 -10.03
C PRO A 127 -3.19 -8.30 -11.11
N GLN A 128 -2.97 -9.61 -11.32
CA GLN A 128 -3.74 -10.38 -12.30
C GLN A 128 -5.25 -10.42 -11.99
N GLN A 129 -5.59 -10.27 -10.71
CA GLN A 129 -6.95 -10.17 -10.21
C GLN A 129 -7.65 -8.84 -10.62
N GLU A 130 -6.91 -7.83 -11.06
CA GLU A 130 -7.49 -6.63 -11.66
C GLU A 130 -7.89 -6.90 -13.11
N THR A 131 -9.18 -6.99 -13.40
CA THR A 131 -9.65 -6.97 -14.79
C THR A 131 -9.35 -5.60 -15.40
N LEU A 132 -8.31 -5.52 -16.25
CA LEU A 132 -8.01 -4.30 -16.99
C LEU A 132 -9.21 -3.90 -17.86
N PRO A 133 -9.59 -2.61 -17.93
CA PRO A 133 -10.52 -2.12 -18.93
C PRO A 133 -10.05 -2.53 -20.33
N GLY A 134 -10.96 -2.99 -21.20
CA GLY A 134 -10.60 -3.57 -22.50
C GLY A 134 -9.68 -2.70 -23.35
N TRP A 135 -9.83 -1.37 -23.26
CA TRP A 135 -8.97 -0.41 -23.96
C TRP A 135 -7.52 -0.41 -23.46
N LYS A 136 -7.28 -0.55 -22.14
CA LYS A 136 -5.91 -0.64 -21.57
C LYS A 136 -5.25 -1.97 -21.93
N ARG A 137 -6.04 -3.05 -21.96
CA ARG A 137 -5.57 -4.38 -22.39
C ARG A 137 -5.09 -4.33 -23.84
N ALA A 138 -5.88 -3.75 -24.74
CA ALA A 138 -5.53 -3.57 -26.15
C ALA A 138 -4.28 -2.69 -26.39
N MET A 139 -4.02 -1.72 -25.50
CA MET A 139 -2.81 -0.88 -25.59
C MET A 139 -1.55 -1.56 -25.04
N LEU A 140 -1.68 -2.34 -23.97
CA LEU A 140 -0.54 -3.01 -23.32
C LEU A 140 -0.12 -4.30 -24.02
N GLU A 141 -1.08 -5.09 -24.52
CA GLU A 141 -0.84 -6.38 -25.18
C GLU A 141 -0.63 -6.23 -26.70
N GLY A 142 -0.65 -5.00 -27.21
CA GLY A 142 -0.74 -4.70 -28.63
C GLY A 142 -2.10 -5.13 -29.19
N LEU A 143 -2.47 -4.58 -30.35
CA LEU A 143 -3.65 -5.01 -31.11
C LEU A 143 -3.43 -6.42 -31.66
N SER A 144 -3.36 -7.41 -30.78
CA SER A 144 -3.43 -8.82 -31.13
C SER A 144 -4.82 -9.03 -31.72
N ARG A 145 -4.79 -9.13 -33.04
CA ARG A 145 -5.93 -9.26 -33.96
C ARG A 145 -6.98 -10.17 -33.34
N HIS A 146 -8.23 -9.71 -33.36
CA HIS A 146 -9.40 -10.58 -33.33
C HIS A 146 -9.19 -11.73 -34.32
N SER A 147 -8.69 -12.86 -33.82
CA SER A 147 -8.88 -14.14 -34.44
C SER A 147 -9.74 -14.92 -33.47
N LYS A 148 -10.96 -15.18 -33.93
CA LYS A 148 -11.98 -16.21 -33.64
C LYS A 148 -11.66 -17.44 -32.75
N GLU A 149 -10.58 -17.47 -31.97
CA GLU A 149 -10.13 -18.61 -31.16
C GLU A 149 -10.38 -18.45 -29.65
N ARG A 150 -11.25 -17.52 -29.21
CA ARG A 150 -11.68 -17.44 -27.80
C ARG A 150 -13.17 -17.50 -27.51
N ASP A 151 -14.00 -17.88 -28.49
CA ASP A 151 -15.42 -18.21 -28.26
C ASP A 151 -15.63 -19.58 -27.58
N LYS A 152 -14.63 -20.12 -26.88
CA LYS A 152 -14.74 -21.41 -26.18
C LYS A 152 -14.33 -21.45 -24.71
N GLU A 153 -14.09 -20.31 -24.07
CA GLU A 153 -13.69 -20.30 -22.65
C GLU A 153 -14.54 -19.38 -21.77
N VAL A 154 -15.86 -19.38 -22.00
CA VAL A 154 -16.85 -18.67 -21.15
C VAL A 154 -17.81 -19.64 -20.42
N VAL A 155 -17.60 -20.95 -20.49
CA VAL A 155 -18.42 -21.93 -19.73
C VAL A 155 -17.53 -22.96 -19.04
N SER A 156 -16.89 -22.58 -17.93
CA SER A 156 -16.59 -23.53 -16.83
C SER A 156 -16.18 -22.76 -15.57
N ARG A 157 -17.15 -22.05 -14.96
CA ARG A 157 -17.00 -21.71 -13.55
C ARG A 157 -18.31 -21.60 -12.79
N HIS A 158 -19.32 -22.36 -13.21
CA HIS A 158 -20.56 -22.59 -12.48
C HIS A 158 -21.10 -24.00 -12.85
N TYR A 159 -20.38 -25.02 -12.40
CA TYR A 159 -20.92 -26.26 -11.85
C TYR A 159 -19.81 -26.93 -11.03
#